data_AF-A0A9D9WK47-F1
#
_entry.id   AF-A0A9D9WK47-F1
#
_cell.length_a   1.000
_cell.length_b   1.000
_cell.length_c   1.000
_cell.angle_alpha   90.00
_cell.angle_beta   90.00
_cell.angle_gamma   90.00
#
_symmetry.space_group_name_H-M   'P 1'
#
loop_
_entity.id
_entity.type
_entity.pdbx_description
1 polymer ?
#
loop_
_entity_poly.entity_id
_entity_poly.type
_entity_poly.pdbx_seq_one_letter_code
_entity_poly.pdbx_strand_id
1 'polypeptide(L)'
;LFKKVMQELNECQELGIYSKYESLKQKDFHADITYVIIESFFSIENELSFKEDFIMDLYFNIKHLAQSDQKAFGLDSDMTVVEHVPLLIKANENLPLKRIYD
;
A
#
# COMPACT_ATOMS: atom_id res chain seq x y z
N LEU A 1 12.62 -7.28 -3.02
CA LEU A 1 13.20 -8.49 -3.64
C LEU A 1 12.22 -9.68 -3.63
N PHE A 2 11.74 -10.12 -2.46
CA PHE A 2 10.81 -11.28 -2.36
C PHE A 2 9.54 -11.18 -3.21
N LYS A 3 8.88 -10.01 -3.23
CA LYS A 3 7.72 -9.75 -4.10
C LYS A 3 8.01 -10.01 -5.60
N LYS A 4 9.23 -9.68 -6.06
CA LYS A 4 9.66 -9.89 -7.45
C LYS A 4 9.88 -11.38 -7.75
N VAL A 5 10.47 -12.11 -6.80
CA VAL A 5 10.62 -13.58 -6.88
C VAL A 5 9.25 -14.26 -6.95
N MET A 6 8.31 -13.88 -6.08
CA MET A 6 6.94 -14.39 -6.10
C MET A 6 6.23 -14.10 -7.42
N GLN A 7 6.44 -12.90 -7.99
CA GLN A 7 5.86 -12.53 -9.29
C GLN A 7 6.45 -13.38 -10.43
N GLU A 8 7.77 -13.54 -10.51
CA GLU A 8 8.43 -14.38 -11.53
C GLU A 8 8.00 -15.86 -11.40
N LEU A 9 7.86 -16.38 -10.17
CA LEU A 9 7.37 -17.75 -9.94
C LEU A 9 5.90 -17.93 -10.35
N ASN A 10 5.05 -16.91 -10.19
CA ASN A 10 3.67 -16.93 -10.67
C ASN A 10 3.59 -16.83 -12.20
N GLU A 11 4.42 -15.99 -12.84
CA GLU A 11 4.53 -15.91 -14.30
C GLU A 11 5.05 -17.23 -14.92
N CYS A 12 5.95 -17.92 -14.23
CA CYS A 12 6.40 -19.27 -14.60
C CYS A 12 5.40 -20.39 -14.26
N GLN A 13 4.20 -20.07 -13.74
CA GLN A 13 3.17 -21.02 -13.30
C GLN A 13 3.63 -22.03 -12.22
N GLU A 14 4.74 -21.76 -11.54
CA GLU A 14 5.27 -22.59 -10.46
C GLU A 14 4.55 -22.31 -9.12
N LEU A 15 3.85 -21.18 -9.03
CA LEU A 15 2.95 -20.83 -7.93
C LEU A 15 1.50 -20.81 -8.41
N GLY A 16 0.69 -21.76 -7.93
CA GLY A 16 -0.76 -21.69 -8.05
C GLY A 16 -1.32 -20.67 -7.07
N ILE A 17 -1.45 -19.40 -7.47
CA ILE A 17 -2.14 -18.40 -6.65
C ILE A 17 -3.66 -18.65 -6.77
N TYR A 18 -4.18 -19.52 -5.92
CA TYR A 18 -5.61 -19.59 -5.67
C TYR A 18 -6.00 -18.37 -4.84
N SER A 19 -6.78 -17.46 -5.43
CA SER A 19 -7.39 -16.37 -4.67
C SER A 19 -8.31 -16.99 -3.62
N LYS A 20 -7.91 -16.93 -2.35
CA LYS A 20 -8.71 -17.42 -1.22
C LYS A 20 -9.92 -16.53 -0.92
N TYR A 21 -10.06 -15.42 -1.63
CA TYR A 21 -11.18 -14.51 -1.47
C TYR A 21 -12.30 -14.95 -2.42
N GLU A 22 -13.32 -15.58 -1.84
CA GLU A 22 -14.60 -15.83 -2.49
C GLU A 22 -15.04 -14.50 -3.13
N SER A 23 -15.22 -14.50 -4.45
CA SER A 23 -15.77 -13.35 -5.16
C SER A 23 -17.14 -13.06 -4.57
N LEU A 24 -17.24 -11.97 -3.81
CA LEU A 24 -18.44 -11.51 -3.13
C LEU A 24 -19.66 -11.64 -4.06
N LYS A 25 -20.46 -12.69 -3.83
CA LYS A 25 -21.72 -12.88 -4.55
C LYS A 25 -22.65 -11.76 -4.15
N GLN A 26 -23.18 -11.08 -5.17
CA GLN A 26 -23.90 -9.81 -5.16
C GLN A 26 -25.18 -9.73 -4.28
N LYS A 27 -25.54 -10.77 -3.52
CA LYS A 27 -26.93 -11.01 -3.12
C LYS A 27 -27.27 -10.90 -1.63
N ASP A 28 -26.28 -10.90 -0.73
CA ASP A 28 -26.53 -10.73 0.71
C ASP A 28 -25.60 -9.67 1.29
N PHE A 29 -25.90 -8.40 0.97
CA PHE A 29 -25.19 -7.22 1.49
C PHE A 29 -25.67 -6.88 2.92
N HIS A 30 -25.68 -7.88 3.79
CA HIS A 30 -25.78 -7.73 5.25
C HIS A 30 -24.43 -8.08 5.88
N ALA A 31 -23.34 -7.62 5.27
CA ALA A 31 -22.00 -7.82 5.78
C ALA A 31 -21.65 -6.70 6.76
N ASP A 32 -21.07 -7.07 7.90
CA ASP A 32 -20.34 -6.13 8.76
C ASP A 32 -19.15 -5.59 7.94
N ILE A 33 -19.30 -4.39 7.39
CA ILE A 33 -18.26 -3.75 6.57
C ILE A 33 -17.34 -2.96 7.49
N THR A 34 -16.04 -3.25 7.41
CA THR A 34 -15.01 -2.39 8.00
C THR A 34 -14.27 -1.68 6.88
N TYR A 35 -14.23 -0.35 6.96
CA TYR A 35 -13.46 0.49 6.07
C TYR A 35 -12.02 0.57 6.57
N VAL A 36 -11.06 0.20 5.72
CA VAL A 36 -9.64 0.37 6.00
C VAL A 36 -9.12 1.53 5.17
N ILE A 37 -8.77 2.63 5.83
CA ILE A 37 -8.16 3.80 5.19
C ILE A 37 -6.65 3.64 5.25
N ILE A 38 -6.02 3.61 4.08
CA ILE A 38 -4.57 3.47 3.95
C ILE A 38 -3.95 4.87 3.89
N GLU A 39 -3.38 5.32 5.00
CA GLU A 39 -2.65 6.56 5.05
C GLU A 39 -1.16 6.31 4.84
N SER A 40 -0.64 6.80 3.71
CA SER A 40 0.79 6.75 3.45
C SER A 40 1.52 7.73 4.36
N PHE A 41 2.53 7.25 5.09
CA PHE A 41 3.48 8.08 5.83
C PHE A 41 4.85 8.02 5.16
N PHE A 42 5.62 9.08 5.32
CA PHE A 42 6.96 9.13 4.77
C PHE A 42 7.92 8.29 5.63
N SER A 43 8.54 7.26 5.05
CA SER A 43 9.60 6.54 5.75
C SER A 43 10.86 7.40 5.76
N ILE A 44 11.35 7.71 6.97
CA ILE A 44 12.56 8.51 7.26
C ILE A 44 13.82 7.95 6.57
N GLU A 45 13.77 6.69 6.11
CA GLU A 45 14.88 6.00 5.44
C GLU A 45 15.03 6.29 3.94
N ASN A 46 14.11 7.05 3.32
CA ASN A 46 14.38 7.54 1.97
C ASN A 46 15.47 8.63 2.08
N GLU A 47 16.68 8.36 1.58
CA GLU A 47 17.72 9.39 1.41
C GLU A 47 17.20 10.49 0.48
N LEU A 48 16.60 11.52 1.06
CA LEU A 48 16.13 12.71 0.37
C LEU A 48 17.24 13.77 0.31
N SER A 49 17.28 14.48 -0.80
CA SER A 49 18.04 15.71 -0.95
C SER A 49 17.34 16.87 -0.24
N PHE A 50 18.08 17.89 0.21
CA PHE A 50 17.53 19.09 0.88
C PHE A 50 16.33 19.76 0.19
N LYS A 51 16.22 19.64 -1.14
CA LYS A 51 15.06 20.16 -1.90
C LYS A 51 13.81 19.31 -1.70
N GLU A 52 13.96 18.01 -1.61
CA GLU A 52 12.87 17.07 -1.40
C GLU A 52 12.32 17.20 0.03
N ASP A 53 13.19 17.45 1.01
CA ASP A 53 12.77 17.76 2.39
C ASP A 53 11.84 18.99 2.43
N PHE A 54 12.22 20.09 1.76
CA PHE A 54 11.39 21.29 1.72
C PHE A 54 10.02 21.05 1.05
N ILE A 55 9.99 20.24 -0.03
CA ILE A 55 8.74 19.87 -0.71
C ILE A 55 7.87 19.00 0.21
N MET A 56 8.47 18.08 0.96
CA MET A 56 7.77 17.22 1.91
C MET A 56 7.21 18.03 3.09
N ASP A 57 7.99 18.96 3.64
CA ASP A 57 7.53 19.86 4.70
C ASP A 57 6.31 20.67 4.25
N LEU A 58 6.35 21.23 3.04
CA LEU A 58 5.20 21.94 2.48
C LEU A 58 3.99 21.02 2.29
N TYR A 59 4.21 19.79 1.79
CA TYR A 59 3.16 18.79 1.62
C TYR A 59 2.50 18.42 2.95
N PHE A 60 3.27 18.19 4.02
CA PHE A 60 2.73 17.86 5.34
C PHE A 60 1.96 19.02 5.97
N ASN A 61 2.41 20.26 5.79
CA ASN A 61 1.68 21.45 6.24
C ASN A 61 0.31 21.55 5.56
N ILE A 62 0.25 21.32 4.25
CA ILE A 62 -1.03 21.33 3.50
C ILE A 62 -1.91 20.15 3.94
N LYS A 63 -1.34 18.95 4.07
CA LYS A 63 -2.08 17.75 4.52
C LYS A 63 -2.64 17.92 5.93
N HIS A 64 -1.92 18.58 6.83
CA HIS A 64 -2.40 18.85 8.19
C HIS A 64 -3.57 19.84 8.23
N LEU A 65 -3.60 20.80 7.29
CA LEU A 65 -4.72 21.73 7.13
C LEU A 65 -5.93 21.08 6.42
N ALA A 66 -5.71 19.98 5.70
CA ALA A 66 -6.77 19.25 5.02
C ALA A 66 -7.65 18.48 6.02
N GLN A 67 -8.89 18.24 5.61
CA GLN A 67 -9.83 17.41 6.38
C GLN A 67 -9.33 15.96 6.41
N SER A 68 -9.41 15.33 7.59
CA SER A 68 -9.08 13.90 7.75
C SER A 68 -9.89 13.06 6.77
N ASP A 69 -9.24 12.10 6.11
CA ASP A 69 -9.84 11.23 5.10
C ASP A 69 -11.12 10.55 5.61
N GLN A 70 -11.13 10.07 6.87
CA GLN A 70 -12.32 9.53 7.54
C GLN A 70 -13.55 10.46 7.44
N LYS A 71 -13.36 11.74 7.75
CA LYS A 71 -14.42 12.74 7.71
C LYS A 71 -14.75 13.16 6.28
N ALA A 72 -13.76 13.19 5.37
CA ALA A 72 -13.99 13.54 3.98
C ALA A 72 -14.87 12.50 3.27
N PHE A 73 -14.71 11.23 3.63
CA PHE A 73 -15.54 10.13 3.13
C PHE A 73 -16.86 9.93 3.88
N GLY A 74 -17.06 10.63 5.01
CA GLY A 74 -18.29 10.54 5.80
C GLY A 74 -18.49 9.17 6.46
N LEU A 75 -17.40 8.51 6.85
CA LEU A 75 -17.44 7.18 7.45
C LEU A 75 -17.62 7.27 8.97
N ASP A 76 -18.41 6.36 9.51
CA ASP A 76 -18.59 6.22 10.95
C ASP A 76 -17.29 5.69 11.60
N SER A 77 -16.92 6.27 12.75
CA SER A 77 -15.69 5.93 13.47
C SER A 77 -15.64 4.45 13.89
N ASP A 78 -16.80 3.86 14.17
CA ASP A 78 -16.91 2.50 14.70
C ASP A 78 -16.63 1.42 13.65
N MET A 79 -16.74 1.77 12.37
CA MET A 79 -16.50 0.87 11.24
C MET A 79 -15.22 1.22 10.48
N THR A 80 -14.42 2.17 10.96
CA THR A 80 -13.26 2.69 10.21
C THR A 80 -11.94 2.45 10.94
N VAL A 81 -11.01 1.77 10.28
CA VAL A 81 -9.63 1.54 10.73
C VAL A 81 -8.67 2.32 9.84
N VAL A 82 -7.73 3.05 10.44
CA VAL A 82 -6.65 3.72 9.70
C VAL A 82 -5.39 2.89 9.79
N GLU A 83 -4.85 2.48 8.64
CA GLU A 83 -3.57 1.78 8.54
C GLU A 83 -2.51 2.70 7.95
N HIS A 84 -1.36 2.76 8.62
CA HIS A 84 -0.22 3.56 8.17
C HIS A 84 0.75 2.71 7.36
N VAL A 85 1.00 3.09 6.11
CA VAL A 85 1.96 2.39 5.24
C VAL A 85 3.14 3.27 4.85
N PRO A 86 4.38 2.77 4.90
CA PRO A 86 5.55 3.55 4.52
C PRO A 86 5.58 3.77 3.00
N LEU A 87 5.68 5.02 2.58
CA LEU A 87 5.84 5.38 1.18
C LEU A 87 7.31 5.25 0.77
N LEU A 88 7.59 4.34 -0.16
CA LEU A 88 8.92 4.07 -0.71
C LEU A 88 9.07 4.84 -2.04
N ILE A 89 9.98 5.82 -2.11
CA ILE A 89 10.15 6.67 -3.29
C ILE A 89 11.17 6.08 -4.27
N LYS A 90 12.23 5.46 -3.76
CA LYS A 90 13.23 4.80 -4.62
C LYS A 90 12.70 3.42 -5.02
N ALA A 91 12.30 3.29 -6.29
CA ALA A 91 12.12 1.98 -6.90
C ALA A 91 13.46 1.25 -6.86
N ASN A 92 13.52 0.13 -6.15
CA ASN A 92 14.69 -0.74 -6.18
C ASN A 92 15.03 -1.07 -7.64
N GLU A 93 16.30 -0.91 -8.01
CA GLU A 93 16.79 -1.16 -9.36
C GLU A 93 16.31 -2.53 -9.87
N ASN A 94 16.05 -2.60 -11.17
CA ASN A 94 15.72 -3.85 -11.84
C ASN A 94 16.93 -4.79 -11.80
N LEU A 95 17.07 -5.53 -10.71
CA LEU A 95 18.02 -6.63 -10.59
C LEU A 95 17.51 -7.79 -11.45
N PRO A 96 18.25 -8.22 -12.49
CA PRO A 96 17.91 -9.44 -13.22
C PRO A 96 18.20 -10.65 -12.33
N LEU A 97 17.17 -11.45 -12.04
CA LEU A 97 17.30 -12.66 -11.25
C LEU A 97 17.86 -13.80 -12.13
N LYS A 98 18.89 -14.49 -11.64
CA LYS A 98 19.44 -15.70 -12.28
C LYS A 98 19.17 -16.90 -11.38
N ARG A 99 18.43 -17.89 -11.89
CA ARG A 99 18.21 -19.16 -11.19
C ARG A 99 19.52 -19.95 -11.13
N ILE A 100 19.83 -20.51 -9.97
CA ILE A 100 20.96 -21.42 -9.76
C ILE A 100 20.34 -22.80 -9.55
N TYR A 101 20.76 -23.79 -10.34
CA TYR A 101 20.43 -25.19 -10.15
C TYR A 101 21.71 -25.87 -9.63
N ASP A 102 21.62 -26.56 -8.50
CA ASP A 102 22.65 -27.51 -8.02
C ASP A 102 22.50 -28.85 -8.77
#